data_AF-A0A6M2F4L0-F1
#
_entry.id   AF-A0A6M2F4L0-F1
#
_cell.length_a   1.000
_cell.length_b   1.000
_cell.length_c   1.000
_cell.angle_alpha   90.00
_cell.angle_beta   90.00
_cell.angle_gamma   90.00
#
_symmetry.space_group_name_H-M   'P 1'
#
loop_
_entity.id
_entity.type
_entity.pdbx_description
1 polymer ?
#
loop_
_entity_poly.entity_id
_entity_poly.type
_entity_poly.pdbx_seq_one_letter_code
_entity_poly.pdbx_strand_id
1 'polypeptide(L)'
;MWVPFGFVLALTRAAMALTLPYSMSIPALTFTGVKVAISEPKLSPSVLRSSKENESKKGLLYVCNHRTLLDPLYLSFALKKNFTAVTYSLSRLSEILSPIRTVRLTRDREQDAKMMERLLNQGDLVVCPEGTTCRESYLLRFSPLFAEMSDDIVPVALDAHVSMFYGTTAGGLKCLDPLFFLMNPRPSYTIQLLDGVSGLSTCQDSDKSRFDVANYVQSEIGKALSFECTKLTRRDKYLILAGNEGITCNQR
;
A
#
# COMPACT_ATOMS: atom_id res chain seq x y z
N MET A 1 -21.03 -0.98 -23.91
CA MET A 1 -20.25 -0.35 -25.00
C MET A 1 -18.91 0.26 -24.55
N TRP A 2 -18.72 0.68 -23.30
CA TRP A 2 -17.46 1.31 -22.85
C TRP A 2 -16.27 0.37 -22.62
N VAL A 3 -16.52 -0.94 -22.49
CA VAL A 3 -15.48 -1.94 -22.16
C VAL A 3 -14.35 -2.00 -23.20
N PRO A 4 -14.61 -2.09 -24.53
CA PRO A 4 -13.51 -2.14 -25.52
C PRO A 4 -12.64 -0.88 -25.49
N PHE A 5 -13.26 0.30 -25.38
CA PHE A 5 -12.54 1.57 -25.29
C PHE A 5 -11.72 1.66 -23.99
N GLY A 6 -12.33 1.34 -22.85
CA GLY A 6 -11.65 1.32 -21.56
C GLY A 6 -10.46 0.36 -21.56
N PHE A 7 -10.60 -0.81 -22.20
CA PHE A 7 -9.53 -1.79 -22.31
C PHE A 7 -8.33 -1.25 -23.11
N VAL A 8 -8.57 -0.66 -24.28
CA VAL A 8 -7.50 -0.04 -25.09
C VAL A 8 -6.84 1.12 -24.34
N LEU A 9 -7.64 1.95 -23.65
CA LEU A 9 -7.13 3.03 -22.80
C LEU A 9 -6.25 2.50 -21.67
N ALA A 10 -6.66 1.40 -21.03
CA ALA A 10 -5.91 0.78 -19.94
C ALA A 10 -4.56 0.22 -20.42
N LEU A 11 -4.54 -0.45 -21.58
CA LEU A 11 -3.29 -0.94 -22.19
C LEU A 11 -2.36 0.22 -22.55
N THR A 12 -2.90 1.29 -23.12
CA THR A 12 -2.13 2.50 -23.46
C THR A 12 -1.50 3.13 -22.22
N ARG A 13 -2.28 3.29 -21.15
CA ARG A 13 -1.80 3.81 -19.86
C ARG A 13 -0.76 2.89 -19.22
N ALA A 14 -0.98 1.58 -19.24
CA ALA A 14 -0.02 0.61 -18.72
C ALA A 14 1.31 0.68 -19.49
N ALA A 15 1.27 0.74 -20.83
CA ALA A 15 2.46 0.91 -21.65
C ALA A 15 3.21 2.20 -21.31
N MET A 16 2.51 3.33 -21.19
CA MET A 16 3.12 4.62 -20.77
C MET A 16 3.77 4.52 -19.40
N ALA A 17 3.12 3.87 -18.42
CA ALA A 17 3.64 3.74 -17.07
C ALA A 17 4.88 2.84 -16.97
N LEU A 18 4.96 1.80 -17.80
CA LEU A 18 6.02 0.80 -17.75
C LEU A 18 7.23 1.14 -18.63
N THR A 19 7.06 1.92 -19.70
CA THR A 19 8.13 2.18 -20.69
C THR A 19 8.75 3.56 -20.57
N LEU A 20 8.03 4.56 -20.04
CA LEU A 20 8.50 5.93 -19.97
C LEU A 20 9.04 6.28 -18.57
N PRO A 21 10.09 7.12 -18.47
CA PRO A 21 10.54 7.64 -17.18
C PRO A 21 9.45 8.52 -16.54
N TYR A 22 9.49 8.67 -15.21
CA TYR A 22 8.47 9.41 -14.45
C TYR A 22 8.21 10.84 -14.97
N SER A 23 9.25 11.53 -15.47
CA SER A 23 9.13 12.87 -16.04
C SER A 23 8.18 12.95 -17.25
N MET A 24 8.05 11.86 -18.00
CA MET A 24 7.18 11.77 -19.18
C MET A 24 5.90 10.99 -18.89
N SER A 25 5.95 9.93 -18.08
CA SER A 25 4.76 9.12 -17.78
C SER A 25 3.74 9.88 -16.95
N ILE A 26 4.15 10.74 -16.00
CA ILE A 26 3.25 11.59 -15.21
C ILE A 26 2.35 12.46 -16.10
N PRO A 27 2.88 13.40 -16.91
CA PRO A 27 2.03 14.26 -17.73
C PRO A 27 1.21 13.47 -18.76
N ALA A 28 1.76 12.39 -19.33
CA ALA A 28 1.03 11.54 -20.26
C ALA A 28 -0.18 10.86 -19.61
N LEU A 29 -0.02 10.24 -18.43
CA LEU A 29 -1.11 9.63 -17.69
C LEU A 29 -2.14 10.67 -17.25
N THR A 30 -1.71 11.86 -16.82
CA THR A 30 -2.61 12.97 -16.50
C THR A 30 -3.41 13.43 -17.71
N PHE A 31 -2.79 13.53 -18.89
CA PHE A 31 -3.49 13.87 -20.13
C PHE A 31 -4.58 12.84 -20.48
N THR A 32 -4.32 11.56 -20.24
CA THR A 32 -5.35 10.52 -20.44
C THR A 32 -6.47 10.58 -19.40
N GLY A 33 -6.34 11.36 -18.32
CA GLY A 33 -7.38 11.55 -17.30
C GLY A 33 -7.05 10.99 -15.91
N VAL A 34 -5.87 10.39 -15.70
CA VAL A 34 -5.44 9.87 -14.39
C VAL A 34 -5.05 11.04 -13.48
N LYS A 35 -5.65 11.13 -12.30
CA LYS A 35 -5.30 12.17 -11.31
C LYS A 35 -4.54 11.56 -10.15
N VAL A 36 -3.43 12.17 -9.78
CA VAL A 36 -2.70 11.82 -8.55
C VAL A 36 -2.53 13.09 -7.74
N ALA A 37 -3.02 13.07 -6.51
CA ALA A 37 -2.83 14.14 -5.55
C ALA A 37 -1.93 13.62 -4.43
N ILE A 38 -0.86 14.34 -4.13
CA ILE A 38 0.02 14.06 -2.99
C ILE A 38 -0.02 15.26 -2.03
N SER A 39 -0.18 14.96 -0.75
CA SER A 39 -0.08 15.92 0.34
C SER A 39 0.97 15.41 1.32
N GLU A 40 1.87 16.30 1.75
CA GLU A 40 2.86 16.03 2.78
C GLU A 40 2.50 16.76 4.08
N PRO A 41 2.97 16.28 5.24
CA PRO A 41 2.76 16.97 6.50
C PRO A 41 3.34 18.39 6.45
N LYS A 42 2.62 19.35 7.03
CA LYS A 42 3.08 20.75 7.11
C LYS A 42 4.35 20.89 7.96
N LEU A 43 4.60 19.97 8.89
CA LEU A 43 5.75 19.90 9.75
C LEU A 43 6.53 18.62 9.47
N SER A 44 7.59 18.69 8.66
CA SER A 44 8.87 17.97 8.88
C SER A 44 9.60 17.75 7.56
N PRO A 45 10.41 18.73 7.13
CA PRO A 45 11.43 18.49 6.10
C PRO A 45 12.49 17.46 6.56
N SER A 46 12.55 17.11 7.85
CA SER A 46 13.61 16.31 8.47
C SER A 46 13.50 14.80 8.24
N VAL A 47 12.29 14.24 8.11
CA VAL A 47 12.10 12.79 7.91
C VAL A 47 12.39 12.39 6.46
N LEU A 48 12.01 13.24 5.49
CA LEU A 48 12.28 13.03 4.06
C LEU A 48 13.69 13.49 3.62
N ARG A 49 14.33 14.43 4.35
CA ARG A 49 15.69 14.94 4.02
C ARG A 49 16.82 14.42 4.91
N SER A 50 16.58 13.43 5.76
CA SER A 50 17.65 12.76 6.50
C SER A 50 18.40 11.75 5.61
N SER A 51 18.88 12.19 4.45
CA SER A 51 20.19 11.75 3.96
C SER A 51 21.26 12.45 4.82
N LYS A 52 21.28 12.13 6.12
CA LYS A 52 22.46 12.37 6.96
C LYS A 52 23.48 11.33 6.52
N GLU A 53 24.32 11.74 5.57
CA GLU A 53 25.58 11.07 5.27
C GLU A 53 26.31 10.83 6.61
N ASN A 54 26.64 9.56 6.89
CA ASN A 54 27.62 9.06 7.88
C ASN A 54 27.16 8.09 8.97
N GLU A 55 25.95 7.52 8.93
CA GLU A 55 25.68 6.27 9.68
C GLU A 55 24.88 5.28 8.82
N SER A 56 25.13 3.98 9.01
CA SER A 56 24.40 2.87 8.38
C SER A 56 22.95 2.84 8.84
N LYS A 57 22.14 3.81 8.41
CA LYS A 57 20.75 3.91 8.83
C LYS A 57 19.88 2.94 8.04
N LYS A 58 19.11 2.16 8.79
CA LYS A 58 18.01 1.32 8.33
C LYS A 58 17.02 2.18 7.52
N GLY A 59 16.44 1.63 6.46
CA GLY A 59 15.47 2.32 5.61
C GLY A 59 14.19 2.69 6.34
N LEU A 60 13.43 3.63 5.77
CA LEU A 60 12.14 4.06 6.33
C LEU A 60 11.05 3.01 6.09
N LEU A 61 10.15 2.85 7.07
CA LEU A 61 9.01 1.95 6.97
C LEU A 61 7.71 2.72 6.68
N TYR A 62 7.25 2.68 5.44
CA TYR A 62 6.00 3.29 5.03
C TYR A 62 4.84 2.33 5.32
N VAL A 63 3.86 2.81 6.09
CA VAL A 63 2.70 2.01 6.52
C VAL A 63 1.44 2.58 5.91
N CYS A 64 0.83 1.82 4.99
CA CYS A 64 -0.33 2.23 4.20
C CYS A 64 -1.61 1.50 4.60
N ASN A 65 -2.77 2.17 4.54
CA ASN A 65 -4.01 1.42 4.31
C ASN A 65 -3.99 0.79 2.90
N HIS A 66 -4.87 -0.18 2.65
CA HIS A 66 -4.85 -0.95 1.41
C HIS A 66 -6.16 -0.79 0.63
N ARG A 67 -6.21 0.05 -0.41
CA ARG A 67 -7.37 0.24 -1.29
C ARG A 67 -7.33 -0.69 -2.51
N THR A 68 -6.17 -0.78 -3.15
CA THR A 68 -6.00 -1.51 -4.42
C THR A 68 -4.62 -2.17 -4.48
N LEU A 69 -4.41 -3.08 -5.43
CA LEU A 69 -3.05 -3.62 -5.66
C LEU A 69 -2.05 -2.57 -6.17
N LEU A 70 -2.53 -1.38 -6.55
CA LEU A 70 -1.72 -0.28 -7.06
C LEU A 70 -1.19 0.63 -5.94
N ASP A 71 -1.57 0.42 -4.68
CA ASP A 71 -1.20 1.27 -3.54
C ASP A 71 0.32 1.56 -3.46
N PRO A 72 1.21 0.54 -3.36
CA PRO A 72 2.65 0.78 -3.38
C PRO A 72 3.18 1.43 -4.67
N LEU A 73 2.53 1.18 -5.81
CA LEU A 73 2.93 1.73 -7.10
C LEU A 73 2.66 3.23 -7.19
N TYR A 74 1.48 3.67 -6.76
CA TYR A 74 1.15 5.10 -6.73
C TYR A 74 1.98 5.85 -5.69
N LEU A 75 2.29 5.22 -4.56
CA LEU A 75 3.23 5.79 -3.59
C LEU A 75 4.63 5.97 -4.19
N SER A 76 5.16 4.94 -4.87
CA SER A 76 6.43 5.01 -5.60
C SER A 76 6.44 6.11 -6.66
N PHE A 77 5.37 6.20 -7.44
CA PHE A 77 5.19 7.19 -8.49
C PHE A 77 5.13 8.62 -7.95
N ALA A 78 4.37 8.84 -6.87
CA ALA A 78 4.21 10.18 -6.29
C ALA A 78 5.48 10.67 -5.61
N LEU A 79 6.21 9.79 -4.92
CA LEU A 79 7.49 10.11 -4.28
C LEU A 79 8.68 10.03 -5.25
N LYS A 80 8.47 9.59 -6.50
CA LYS A 80 9.51 9.32 -7.51
C LYS A 80 10.66 8.49 -6.93
N LYS A 81 10.32 7.52 -6.08
CA LYS A 81 11.26 6.69 -5.32
C LYS A 81 10.93 5.22 -5.51
N ASN A 82 11.97 4.39 -5.66
CA ASN A 82 11.81 2.95 -5.71
C ASN A 82 11.66 2.39 -4.30
N PHE A 83 10.59 1.64 -4.06
CA PHE A 83 10.33 0.96 -2.80
C PHE A 83 10.34 -0.55 -2.99
N THR A 84 10.68 -1.28 -1.92
CA THR A 84 10.29 -2.68 -1.82
C THR A 84 8.94 -2.74 -1.11
N ALA A 85 7.95 -3.44 -1.68
CA ALA A 85 6.64 -3.61 -1.09
C ALA A 85 6.46 -5.03 -0.54
N VAL A 86 6.10 -5.16 0.74
CA VAL A 86 5.77 -6.46 1.35
C VAL A 86 4.26 -6.69 1.36
N THR A 87 3.84 -7.88 0.94
CA THR A 87 2.41 -8.21 0.81
C THR A 87 2.09 -9.63 1.31
N TYR A 88 0.93 -9.81 1.94
CA TYR A 88 0.51 -11.10 2.46
C TYR A 88 -0.23 -11.99 1.44
N SER A 89 -0.77 -11.40 0.37
CA SER A 89 -1.83 -12.04 -0.44
C SER A 89 -1.67 -11.85 -1.95
N LEU A 90 -0.47 -11.58 -2.46
CA LEU A 90 -0.24 -11.49 -3.91
C LEU A 90 -0.10 -12.87 -4.56
N SER A 91 -0.67 -12.98 -5.77
CA SER A 91 -0.43 -14.10 -6.68
C SER A 91 0.95 -13.99 -7.32
N ARG A 92 1.57 -15.11 -7.73
CA ARG A 92 2.86 -15.10 -8.45
C ARG A 92 2.80 -14.27 -9.73
N LEU A 93 1.66 -14.26 -10.41
CA LEU A 93 1.45 -13.44 -11.62
C LEU A 93 1.50 -11.94 -11.31
N SER A 94 0.90 -11.52 -10.20
CA SER A 94 0.94 -10.12 -9.77
C SER A 94 2.35 -9.66 -9.38
N GLU A 95 3.17 -10.55 -8.84
CA GLU A 95 4.58 -10.28 -8.52
C GLU A 95 5.44 -10.12 -9.78
N ILE A 96 5.26 -10.99 -10.78
CA ILE A 96 5.99 -10.89 -12.07
C ILE A 96 5.64 -9.61 -12.83
N LEU A 97 4.37 -9.20 -12.76
CA LEU A 97 3.89 -8.02 -13.49
C LEU A 97 4.11 -6.70 -12.73
N SER A 98 4.60 -6.76 -11.49
CA SER A 98 4.81 -5.57 -10.67
C SER A 98 6.08 -4.81 -11.13
N PRO A 99 5.97 -3.51 -11.46
CA PRO A 99 7.14 -2.71 -11.83
C PRO A 99 8.03 -2.36 -10.62
N ILE A 100 7.54 -2.55 -9.39
CA ILE A 100 8.36 -2.45 -8.18
C ILE A 100 8.64 -3.83 -7.60
N ARG A 101 9.73 -3.95 -6.84
CA ARG A 101 10.06 -5.18 -6.12
C ARG A 101 8.98 -5.47 -5.08
N THR A 102 8.21 -6.53 -5.29
CA THR A 102 7.25 -7.04 -4.31
C THR A 102 7.79 -8.30 -3.65
N VAL A 103 7.70 -8.39 -2.33
CA VAL A 103 8.08 -9.58 -1.56
C VAL A 103 6.85 -10.13 -0.85
N ARG A 104 6.62 -11.43 -1.00
CA ARG A 104 5.50 -12.11 -0.35
C ARG A 104 5.86 -12.54 1.07
N LEU A 105 4.99 -12.19 2.01
CA LEU A 105 5.05 -12.63 3.41
C LEU A 105 4.37 -14.01 3.58
N THR A 106 4.89 -14.81 4.50
CA THR A 106 4.47 -16.20 4.74
C THR A 106 3.34 -16.34 5.76
N ARG A 107 2.98 -15.24 6.45
CA ARG A 107 2.05 -15.21 7.60
C ARG A 107 2.60 -15.91 8.85
N ASP A 108 3.89 -16.23 8.85
CA ASP A 108 4.62 -16.62 10.04
C ASP A 108 5.32 -15.39 10.60
N ARG A 109 5.01 -15.05 11.86
CA ARG A 109 5.47 -13.79 12.46
C ARG A 109 7.00 -13.70 12.48
N GLU A 110 7.69 -14.78 12.85
CA GLU A 110 9.15 -14.76 13.02
C GLU A 110 9.86 -14.69 11.67
N GLN A 111 9.38 -15.45 10.69
CA GLN A 111 9.91 -15.41 9.32
C GLN A 111 9.67 -14.05 8.67
N ASP A 112 8.45 -13.52 8.80
CA ASP A 112 8.08 -12.22 8.25
C ASP A 112 8.89 -11.09 8.92
N ALA A 113 9.12 -11.17 10.24
CA ALA A 113 9.96 -10.22 10.96
C ALA A 113 11.40 -10.20 10.42
N LYS A 114 12.04 -11.38 10.34
CA LYS A 114 13.41 -11.53 9.81
C LYS A 114 13.52 -11.06 8.36
N MET A 115 12.49 -11.30 7.55
CA MET A 115 12.43 -10.82 6.16
C MET A 115 12.33 -9.30 6.11
N MET A 116 11.39 -8.70 6.85
CA MET A 116 11.21 -7.25 6.88
C MET A 116 12.46 -6.53 7.38
N GLU A 117 13.12 -7.07 8.42
CA GLU A 117 14.39 -6.52 8.92
C GLU A 117 15.48 -6.52 7.85
N ARG A 118 15.66 -7.63 7.12
CA ARG A 118 16.63 -7.72 6.03
C ARG A 118 16.32 -6.72 4.91
N LEU A 119 15.05 -6.54 4.55
CA LEU A 119 14.64 -5.61 3.51
C LEU A 119 14.83 -4.16 3.93
N LEU A 120 14.52 -3.82 5.18
CA LEU A 120 14.76 -2.50 5.75
C LEU A 120 16.25 -2.15 5.79
N ASN A 121 17.14 -3.13 6.00
CA ASN A 121 18.58 -2.91 5.90
C ASN A 121 19.07 -2.68 4.46
N GLN A 122 18.26 -3.02 3.44
CA GLN A 122 18.58 -2.78 2.02
C GLN A 122 18.01 -1.45 1.51
N GLY A 123 17.01 -0.89 2.19
CA GLY A 123 16.38 0.37 1.83
C GLY A 123 14.94 0.47 2.33
N ASP A 124 14.21 1.43 1.80
CA ASP A 124 12.84 1.72 2.27
C ASP A 124 11.85 0.61 1.91
N LEU A 125 10.95 0.36 2.84
CA LEU A 125 9.96 -0.71 2.79
C LEU A 125 8.55 -0.14 2.89
N VAL A 126 7.63 -0.63 2.07
CA VAL A 126 6.20 -0.32 2.14
C VAL A 126 5.45 -1.56 2.60
N VAL A 127 4.58 -1.41 3.60
CA VAL A 127 3.70 -2.47 4.09
C VAL A 127 2.28 -1.94 4.25
N CYS A 128 1.29 -2.71 3.79
CA CYS A 128 -0.10 -2.43 4.13
C CYS A 128 -0.62 -3.49 5.14
N PRO A 129 -0.69 -3.15 6.45
CA PRO A 129 -0.89 -4.12 7.53
C PRO A 129 -2.33 -4.67 7.64
N GLU A 130 -3.27 -4.18 6.84
CA GLU A 130 -4.61 -4.79 6.67
C GLU A 130 -4.54 -6.21 6.09
N GLY A 131 -3.49 -6.52 5.32
CA GLY A 131 -3.26 -7.83 4.71
C GLY A 131 -4.22 -8.21 3.56
N THR A 132 -5.17 -7.33 3.23
CA THR A 132 -6.06 -7.42 2.07
C THR A 132 -6.56 -6.03 1.71
N THR A 133 -6.88 -5.78 0.45
CA THR A 133 -7.48 -4.52 0.00
C THR A 133 -8.85 -4.33 0.64
N CYS A 134 -9.18 -3.17 1.19
CA CYS A 134 -10.51 -2.70 1.61
C CYS A 134 -10.95 -1.54 0.70
N ARG A 135 -12.18 -1.58 0.15
CA ARG A 135 -12.74 -0.53 -0.72
C ARG A 135 -13.85 0.29 -0.07
N GLU A 136 -14.27 -0.10 1.13
CA GLU A 136 -15.29 0.60 1.91
C GLU A 136 -14.70 1.79 2.67
N SER A 137 -15.52 2.70 3.17
CA SER A 137 -15.09 3.88 3.95
C SER A 137 -14.70 3.54 5.40
N TYR A 138 -14.03 2.40 5.59
CA TYR A 138 -13.50 1.94 6.87
C TYR A 138 -12.15 1.24 6.68
N LEU A 139 -11.36 1.20 7.75
CA LEU A 139 -10.08 0.51 7.81
C LEU A 139 -10.24 -0.83 8.53
N LEU A 140 -9.67 -1.89 7.96
CA LEU A 140 -9.49 -3.15 8.68
C LEU A 140 -8.45 -2.99 9.78
N ARG A 141 -8.47 -3.89 10.76
CA ARG A 141 -7.49 -3.94 11.84
C ARG A 141 -6.08 -4.09 11.29
N PHE A 142 -5.16 -3.24 11.73
CA PHE A 142 -3.75 -3.34 11.36
C PHE A 142 -3.04 -4.45 12.13
N SER A 143 -2.28 -5.30 11.42
CA SER A 143 -1.34 -6.22 12.06
C SER A 143 -0.21 -5.42 12.75
N PRO A 144 0.14 -5.71 14.01
CA PRO A 144 1.12 -4.92 14.75
C PRO A 144 2.58 -5.23 14.41
N LEU A 145 2.86 -6.17 13.50
CA LEU A 145 4.24 -6.61 13.21
C LEU A 145 5.14 -5.42 12.83
N PHE A 146 4.64 -4.50 12.00
CA PHE A 146 5.43 -3.36 11.53
C PHE A 146 5.92 -2.45 12.67
N ALA A 147 5.17 -2.37 13.78
CA ALA A 147 5.53 -1.53 14.92
C ALA A 147 6.83 -1.99 15.60
N GLU A 148 7.20 -3.26 15.45
CA GLU A 148 8.42 -3.84 16.00
C GLU A 148 9.59 -3.77 15.01
N MET A 149 9.34 -3.42 13.74
CA MET A 149 10.34 -3.54 12.67
C MET A 149 11.23 -2.31 12.51
N SER A 150 10.73 -1.12 12.84
CA SER A 150 11.47 0.13 12.69
C SER A 150 10.97 1.16 13.68
N ASP A 151 11.86 2.01 14.19
CA ASP A 151 11.48 3.22 14.91
C ASP A 151 11.18 4.39 13.99
N ASP A 152 11.50 4.29 12.70
CA ASP A 152 11.20 5.32 11.70
C ASP A 152 10.03 4.88 10.80
N ILE A 153 8.79 5.05 11.32
CA ILE A 153 7.56 4.70 10.60
C ILE A 153 6.95 5.96 9.98
N VAL A 154 6.57 5.89 8.70
CA VAL A 154 5.85 6.94 7.98
C VAL A 154 4.45 6.43 7.62
N PRO A 155 3.39 6.83 8.34
CA PRO A 155 2.03 6.49 7.96
C PRO A 155 1.64 7.18 6.65
N VAL A 156 0.95 6.45 5.78
CA VAL A 156 0.47 6.95 4.49
C VAL A 156 -1.01 6.61 4.31
N ALA A 157 -1.83 7.65 4.23
CA ALA A 157 -3.24 7.54 3.92
C ALA A 157 -3.44 7.55 2.40
N LEU A 158 -4.03 6.48 1.88
CA LEU A 158 -4.28 6.23 0.47
C LEU A 158 -5.79 6.17 0.21
N ASP A 159 -6.27 6.91 -0.78
CA ASP A 159 -7.62 6.72 -1.30
C ASP A 159 -7.64 6.65 -2.82
N ALA A 160 -8.45 5.73 -3.32
CA ALA A 160 -8.56 5.41 -4.74
C ALA A 160 -10.03 5.56 -5.15
N HIS A 161 -10.29 6.47 -6.08
CA HIS A 161 -11.62 6.75 -6.58
C HIS A 161 -11.72 6.43 -8.07
N VAL A 162 -12.78 5.70 -8.41
CA VAL A 162 -13.11 5.23 -9.76
C VAL A 162 -14.59 5.53 -10.03
N SER A 163 -15.00 5.57 -11.30
CA SER A 163 -16.35 6.02 -11.67
C SER A 163 -17.20 4.95 -12.35
N MET A 164 -16.58 4.04 -13.09
CA MET A 164 -17.28 3.12 -14.00
C MET A 164 -16.83 1.67 -13.85
N PHE A 165 -15.52 1.43 -13.74
CA PHE A 165 -14.97 0.07 -13.66
C PHE A 165 -14.43 -0.17 -12.25
N TYR A 166 -15.02 -1.12 -11.55
CA TYR A 166 -14.70 -1.44 -10.16
C TYR A 166 -13.91 -2.74 -10.10
N GLY A 167 -12.79 -2.73 -9.37
CA GLY A 167 -12.03 -3.93 -9.07
C GLY A 167 -12.76 -4.85 -8.09
N THR A 168 -12.30 -6.09 -7.99
CA THR A 168 -12.98 -7.08 -7.14
C THR A 168 -12.61 -6.96 -5.66
N THR A 169 -13.62 -7.00 -4.77
CA THR A 169 -13.41 -6.79 -3.32
C THR A 169 -13.12 -8.08 -2.55
N ALA A 170 -13.76 -9.20 -2.91
CA ALA A 170 -13.66 -10.47 -2.16
C ALA A 170 -13.57 -11.73 -3.05
N GLY A 171 -14.19 -11.75 -4.24
CA GLY A 171 -14.12 -12.85 -5.22
C GLY A 171 -13.33 -12.52 -6.49
N GLY A 172 -13.12 -13.52 -7.35
CA GLY A 172 -12.54 -13.33 -8.70
C GLY A 172 -11.02 -13.11 -8.77
N LEU A 173 -10.54 -12.77 -9.97
CA LEU A 173 -9.12 -12.57 -10.27
C LEU A 173 -8.65 -11.17 -9.84
N LYS A 174 -8.11 -11.05 -8.62
CA LYS A 174 -7.57 -9.79 -8.09
C LYS A 174 -6.48 -9.17 -8.98
N CYS A 175 -5.79 -9.96 -9.80
CA CYS A 175 -4.78 -9.44 -10.74
C CYS A 175 -5.38 -8.51 -11.81
N LEU A 176 -6.70 -8.50 -12.01
CA LEU A 176 -7.37 -7.57 -12.91
C LEU A 176 -7.67 -6.21 -12.29
N ASP A 177 -7.43 -6.03 -10.98
CA ASP A 177 -7.69 -4.78 -10.28
C ASP A 177 -6.94 -3.57 -10.90
N PRO A 178 -5.63 -3.67 -11.24
CA PRO A 178 -4.94 -2.67 -12.03
C PRO A 178 -5.62 -2.33 -13.36
N LEU A 179 -6.09 -3.35 -14.08
CA LEU A 179 -6.75 -3.17 -15.37
C LEU A 179 -8.04 -2.38 -15.21
N PHE A 180 -8.93 -2.80 -14.30
CA PHE A 180 -10.19 -2.09 -14.06
C PHE A 180 -9.95 -0.64 -13.61
N PHE A 181 -8.97 -0.39 -12.74
CA PHE A 181 -8.61 0.97 -12.36
C PHE A 181 -8.23 1.81 -13.59
N LEU A 182 -7.33 1.30 -14.43
CA LEU A 182 -6.86 1.98 -15.64
C LEU A 182 -7.90 2.07 -16.76
N MET A 183 -8.97 1.29 -16.74
CA MET A 183 -10.09 1.42 -17.69
C MET A 183 -10.98 2.64 -17.41
N ASN A 184 -10.95 3.19 -16.19
CA ASN A 184 -11.82 4.31 -15.84
C ASN A 184 -11.48 5.57 -16.64
N PRO A 185 -12.46 6.39 -17.06
CA PRO A 185 -12.17 7.62 -17.79
C PRO A 185 -11.34 8.61 -16.96
N ARG A 186 -11.67 8.79 -15.68
CA ARG A 186 -11.03 9.76 -14.77
C ARG A 186 -10.75 9.16 -13.39
N PRO A 187 -9.88 8.14 -13.28
CA PRO A 187 -9.51 7.57 -11.99
C PRO A 187 -8.66 8.59 -11.21
N SER A 188 -8.79 8.59 -9.89
CA SER A 188 -7.97 9.43 -9.02
C SER A 188 -7.37 8.64 -7.86
N TYR A 189 -6.13 8.98 -7.53
CA TYR A 189 -5.41 8.50 -6.35
C TYR A 189 -5.04 9.69 -5.48
N THR A 190 -5.39 9.64 -4.20
CA THR A 190 -4.98 10.61 -3.20
C THR A 190 -4.02 9.94 -2.24
N ILE A 191 -2.89 10.58 -2.00
CA ILE A 191 -1.79 10.09 -1.16
C ILE A 191 -1.51 11.18 -0.14
N GLN A 192 -1.66 10.88 1.14
CA GLN A 192 -1.36 11.80 2.22
C GLN A 192 -0.32 11.17 3.13
N LEU A 193 0.90 11.72 3.12
CA LEU A 193 1.92 11.37 4.10
C LEU A 193 1.55 12.06 5.42
N LEU A 194 1.62 11.32 6.52
CA LEU A 194 1.34 11.82 7.87
C LEU A 194 2.64 11.96 8.67
N ASP A 195 2.53 12.56 9.85
CA ASP A 195 3.68 12.73 10.75
C ASP A 195 4.29 11.38 11.12
N GLY A 196 5.63 11.36 11.21
CA GLY A 196 6.39 10.15 11.54
C GLY A 196 6.05 9.63 12.92
N VAL A 197 6.02 8.30 13.06
CA VAL A 197 5.68 7.60 14.30
C VAL A 197 6.87 6.76 14.73
N SER A 198 7.23 6.88 16.02
CA SER A 198 8.23 5.98 16.60
C SER A 198 7.64 4.60 16.82
N GLY A 199 8.27 3.59 16.23
CA GLY A 199 8.03 2.18 16.58
C GLY A 199 8.65 1.79 17.91
N LEU A 200 8.81 0.48 18.09
CA LEU A 200 9.32 -0.19 19.29
C LEU A 200 10.51 -1.11 18.96
N SER A 201 11.30 -0.78 17.94
CA SER A 201 12.40 -1.64 17.50
C SER A 201 13.59 -1.59 18.46
N THR A 202 13.86 -0.42 19.08
CA THR A 202 14.90 -0.27 20.11
C THR A 202 14.39 -0.21 21.55
N CYS A 203 13.08 0.01 21.77
CA CYS A 203 12.49 0.25 23.09
C CYS A 203 11.61 -0.92 23.54
N GLN A 204 12.20 -1.98 24.09
CA GLN A 204 11.44 -3.11 24.66
C GLN A 204 10.87 -2.81 26.07
N ASP A 205 11.41 -1.81 26.78
CA ASP A 205 11.04 -1.42 28.16
C ASP A 205 9.99 -0.30 28.23
N SER A 206 9.34 0.07 27.12
CA SER A 206 8.30 1.10 27.16
C SER A 206 6.95 0.52 27.57
N ASP A 207 6.16 1.26 28.38
CA ASP A 207 4.75 0.93 28.70
C ASP A 207 3.83 0.85 27.46
N LYS A 208 4.33 1.24 26.27
CA LYS A 208 3.60 1.18 25.01
C LYS A 208 3.74 -0.20 24.39
N SER A 209 2.60 -0.84 24.13
CA SER A 209 2.57 -2.11 23.40
C SER A 209 2.64 -1.88 21.88
N ARG A 210 3.11 -2.88 21.14
CA ARG A 210 3.03 -2.91 19.67
C ARG A 210 1.62 -2.69 19.12
N PHE A 211 0.60 -3.05 19.90
CA PHE A 211 -0.80 -2.87 19.53
C PHE A 211 -1.19 -1.40 19.65
N ASP A 212 -0.66 -0.67 20.62
CA ASP A 212 -0.93 0.76 20.79
C ASP A 212 -0.38 1.57 19.62
N VAL A 213 0.85 1.25 19.18
CA VAL A 213 1.44 1.86 17.97
C VAL A 213 0.60 1.53 16.74
N ALA A 214 0.19 0.27 16.57
CA ALA A 214 -0.62 -0.14 15.43
C ALA A 214 -1.99 0.55 15.39
N ASN A 215 -2.66 0.64 16.55
CA ASN A 215 -3.95 1.31 16.69
C ASN A 215 -3.82 2.82 16.49
N TYR A 216 -2.74 3.43 16.96
CA TYR A 216 -2.46 4.85 16.74
C TYR A 216 -2.28 5.16 15.26
N VAL A 217 -1.43 4.39 14.55
CA VAL A 217 -1.21 4.55 13.10
C VAL A 217 -2.52 4.32 12.32
N GLN A 218 -3.32 3.31 12.69
CA GLN A 218 -4.64 3.10 12.10
C GLN A 218 -5.55 4.32 12.32
N SER A 219 -5.58 4.88 13.53
CA SER A 219 -6.39 6.05 13.89
C SER A 219 -6.01 7.30 13.12
N GLU A 220 -4.71 7.58 12.97
CA GLU A 220 -4.23 8.75 12.21
C GLU A 220 -4.59 8.64 10.73
N ILE A 221 -4.43 7.47 10.12
CA ILE A 221 -4.87 7.23 8.73
C ILE A 221 -6.39 7.34 8.61
N GLY A 222 -7.14 6.81 9.58
CA GLY A 222 -8.60 6.91 9.63
C GLY A 222 -9.07 8.36 9.69
N LYS A 223 -8.45 9.19 10.54
CA LYS A 223 -8.75 10.63 10.62
C LYS A 223 -8.44 11.35 9.31
N ALA A 224 -7.28 11.09 8.70
CA ALA A 224 -6.87 11.72 7.45
C ALA A 224 -7.81 11.40 6.28
N LEU A 225 -8.41 10.21 6.27
CA LEU A 225 -9.35 9.76 5.24
C LEU A 225 -10.82 9.99 5.62
N SER A 226 -11.13 10.39 6.86
CA SER A 226 -12.48 10.36 7.44
C SER A 226 -13.12 8.96 7.37
N PHE A 227 -12.33 7.91 7.61
CA PHE A 227 -12.75 6.51 7.60
C PHE A 227 -12.94 5.97 9.03
N GLU A 228 -13.90 5.06 9.19
CA GLU A 228 -14.09 4.36 10.45
C GLU A 228 -12.96 3.36 10.71
N CYS A 229 -12.36 3.39 11.90
CA CYS A 229 -11.36 2.40 12.31
C CYS A 229 -12.05 1.19 12.92
N THR A 230 -11.97 0.03 12.27
CA THR A 230 -12.63 -1.19 12.76
C THR A 230 -11.64 -2.16 13.39
N LYS A 231 -12.17 -3.11 14.16
CA LYS A 231 -11.44 -4.29 14.64
C LYS A 231 -11.58 -5.50 13.70
N LEU A 232 -12.24 -5.32 12.55
CA LEU A 232 -12.48 -6.39 11.58
C LEU A 232 -11.15 -6.85 10.99
N THR A 233 -10.93 -8.15 11.01
CA THR A 233 -9.77 -8.77 10.39
C THR A 233 -10.05 -9.10 8.93
N ARG A 234 -8.98 -9.45 8.20
CA ARG A 234 -9.09 -10.05 6.87
C ARG A 234 -10.06 -11.24 6.85
N ARG A 235 -10.02 -12.12 7.86
CA ARG A 235 -10.88 -13.31 7.93
C ARG A 235 -12.34 -12.91 8.03
N ASP A 236 -12.66 -11.97 8.90
CA ASP A 236 -14.02 -11.46 9.09
C ASP A 236 -14.57 -10.87 7.79
N LYS A 237 -13.75 -10.07 7.10
CA LYS A 237 -14.11 -9.51 5.78
C LYS A 237 -14.50 -10.61 4.78
N TYR A 238 -13.66 -11.64 4.62
CA TYR A 238 -13.93 -12.70 3.65
C TYR A 238 -15.14 -13.53 4.02
N LEU A 239 -15.36 -13.75 5.32
CA LEU A 239 -16.50 -14.49 5.81
C LEU A 239 -17.81 -13.74 5.50
N ILE A 240 -17.83 -12.43 5.75
CA ILE A 240 -19.00 -11.56 5.48
C ILE A 240 -19.28 -11.42 3.98
N LEU A 241 -18.25 -11.20 3.16
CA LEU A 241 -18.43 -10.82 1.74
C LEU A 241 -18.48 -12.00 0.77
N ALA A 242 -17.86 -13.13 1.11
CA ALA A 242 -17.70 -14.26 0.19
C ALA A 242 -18.00 -15.62 0.82
N GLY A 243 -18.44 -15.66 2.09
CA GLY A 243 -18.78 -16.90 2.78
C GLY A 243 -17.59 -17.87 2.98
N ASN A 244 -16.35 -17.38 2.89
CA ASN A 244 -15.14 -18.20 3.06
C ASN A 244 -14.08 -17.44 3.89
N GLU A 245 -13.00 -18.11 4.30
CA GLU A 245 -11.97 -17.49 5.16
C GLU A 245 -10.86 -16.76 4.38
N GLY A 246 -11.06 -16.53 3.09
CA GLY A 246 -10.03 -15.99 2.20
C GLY A 246 -8.90 -16.99 1.92
N ILE A 247 -9.15 -18.29 2.10
CA ILE A 247 -8.27 -19.37 1.65
C ILE A 247 -8.71 -19.70 0.23
N THR A 248 -7.98 -19.21 -0.78
CA THR A 248 -8.17 -19.68 -2.15
C THR A 248 -7.65 -21.10 -2.22
N CYS A 249 -8.53 -22.08 -2.38
CA CYS A 249 -8.16 -23.47 -2.67
C CYS A 249 -7.34 -23.53 -3.97
N ASN A 250 -6.01 -23.42 -3.86
CA ASN A 250 -5.05 -23.78 -4.90
C ASN A 250 -3.89 -24.59 -4.25
N GLN A 251 -4.28 -25.57 -3.45
CA GLN A 251 -3.45 -26.73 -3.14
C GLN A 251 -4.23 -27.97 -3.58
N ARG A 252 -4.12 -28.28 -4.87
CA ARG A 252 -4.20 -29.63 -5.41
C ARG A 252 -3.14 -29.75 -6.49
#